data_AF-A0A659UI05-F1
#
_entry.id   AF-A0A659UI05-F1
#
_cell.length_a   1.000
_cell.length_b   1.000
_cell.length_c   1.000
_cell.angle_alpha   90.00
_cell.angle_beta   90.00
_cell.angle_gamma   90.00
#
_symmetry.space_group_name_H-M   'P 1'
#
loop_
_entity.id
_entity.type
_entity.pdbx_description
1 polymer ?
#
loop_
_entity_poly.entity_id
_entity_poly.type
_entity_poly.pdbx_seq_one_letter_code
_entity_poly.pdbx_strand_id
1 'polypeptide(L)' 'MATAAGYSGTPLPAKLGLKDGMIAAFIALPRELESLTGAVDFAEVDRLAEWSDISGATLKYDAVHAF' A
#
# COMPACT_ATOMS: atom_id res chain seq x y z
N MET A 1 -5.35 9.71 23.46
CA MET A 1 -6.51 8.82 23.24
C MET A 1 -6.53 8.48 21.75
N ALA A 2 -5.98 7.33 21.38
CA ALA A 2 -6.05 6.76 20.02
C ALA A 2 -6.09 5.24 20.20
N THR A 3 -7.21 4.63 19.83
CA THR A 3 -7.43 3.19 19.98
C THR A 3 -6.68 2.48 18.87
N ALA A 4 -5.54 1.88 19.21
CA ALA A 4 -4.78 1.04 18.31
C ALA A 4 -5.59 -0.24 18.09
N ALA A 5 -6.36 -0.29 17.01
CA ALA A 5 -6.94 -1.54 16.53
C ALA A 5 -5.79 -2.53 16.30
N GLY A 6 -5.70 -3.52 17.20
CA GLY A 6 -4.61 -4.48 17.20
C GLY A 6 -4.70 -5.41 15.99
N TYR A 7 -3.55 -5.69 15.37
CA TYR A 7 -3.19 -7.04 14.94
C TYR A 7 -1.66 -7.18 14.88
N SER A 8 -1.11 -7.51 16.05
CA SER A 8 0.16 -8.24 16.20
C SER A 8 1.42 -7.50 15.76
N GLY A 9 2.00 -6.69 16.66
CA GLY A 9 3.44 -6.58 17.01
C GLY A 9 4.51 -6.38 15.93
N THR A 10 4.15 -6.41 14.67
CA THR A 10 5.01 -6.21 13.50
C THR A 10 4.44 -5.01 12.77
N PRO A 11 5.26 -4.02 12.39
CA PRO A 11 4.75 -2.89 11.63
C PRO A 11 4.07 -3.45 10.37
N LEU A 12 2.80 -3.06 10.16
CA LEU A 12 1.97 -3.50 9.03
C LEU A 12 2.72 -3.58 7.69
N PRO A 13 3.65 -2.67 7.33
CA PRO A 13 4.49 -2.82 6.14
C PRO A 13 5.33 -4.10 6.08
N ALA A 14 5.86 -4.58 7.20
CA ALA A 14 6.61 -5.84 7.25
C ALA A 14 5.71 -7.08 7.02
N LYS A 15 4.43 -7.00 7.40
CA LYS A 15 3.44 -8.06 7.12
C LYS A 15 3.01 -8.08 5.66
N LEU A 16 2.89 -6.91 5.05
CA LEU A 16 2.56 -6.72 3.65
C LEU A 16 3.76 -7.05 2.73
N GLY A 17 4.93 -7.35 3.32
CA GLY A 17 6.15 -7.63 2.57
C GLY A 17 6.74 -6.41 1.89
N LEU A 18 6.37 -5.20 2.36
CA LEU A 18 6.77 -3.96 1.73
C LEU A 18 8.25 -3.67 2.04
N LYS A 19 9.02 -3.35 1.00
CA LYS A 19 10.44 -3.06 1.01
C LYS A 19 10.72 -1.71 0.37
N ASP A 20 11.84 -1.13 0.75
CA ASP A 20 12.35 0.09 0.13
C ASP A 20 12.73 -0.16 -1.34
N GLY A 21 12.47 0.83 -2.20
CA GLY A 21 12.81 0.83 -3.62
C GLY A 21 11.87 0.06 -4.54
N MET A 22 10.78 -0.51 -4.03
CA MET A 22 9.83 -1.25 -4.85
C MET A 22 8.64 -0.36 -5.27
N ILE A 23 7.95 -0.76 -6.34
CA ILE A 23 6.79 -0.04 -6.85
C ILE A 23 5.51 -0.71 -6.33
N ALA A 24 4.67 0.03 -5.60
CA ALA A 24 3.46 -0.50 -4.96
C ALA A 24 2.19 0.16 -5.49
N ALA A 25 1.18 -0.64 -5.85
CA ALA A 25 -0.16 -0.15 -6.17
C ALA A 25 -1.14 -0.49 -5.03
N PHE A 26 -1.86 0.51 -4.55
CA PHE A 26 -2.94 0.35 -3.59
C PHE A 26 -4.28 0.63 -4.27
N ILE A 27 -5.13 -0.40 -4.35
CA ILE A 27 -6.46 -0.29 -4.97
C ILE A 27 -7.52 -0.18 -3.86
N ALA A 28 -8.45 0.77 -4.02
CA ALA A 28 -9.53 1.06 -3.08
C ALA A 28 -9.04 1.38 -1.65
N LEU A 29 -7.86 2.01 -1.53
CA LEU A 29 -7.27 2.31 -0.24
C LEU A 29 -8.16 3.30 0.56
N PRO A 30 -8.68 2.91 1.73
CA PRO A 30 -9.42 3.84 2.57
C PRO A 30 -8.48 4.93 3.09
N ARG A 31 -8.98 6.16 3.19
CA ARG A 31 -8.18 7.34 3.62
C ARG A 31 -7.46 7.12 4.95
N GLU A 32 -8.05 6.35 5.85
CA GLU A 32 -7.47 6.02 7.16
C GLU A 32 -6.15 5.23 7.05
N LEU A 33 -5.93 4.55 5.92
CA LEU A 33 -4.73 3.79 5.61
C LEU A 33 -3.80 4.51 4.62
N GLU A 34 -4.04 5.78 4.29
CA GLU A 34 -3.18 6.57 3.38
C GLU A 34 -1.73 6.62 3.84
N SER A 35 -1.49 6.54 5.16
CA SER A 35 -0.13 6.51 5.72
C SER A 35 0.67 5.26 5.34
N LEU A 36 0.03 4.19 4.83
CA LEU A 36 0.72 3.00 4.31
C LEU A 36 1.49 3.29 3.04
N THR A 37 1.05 4.25 2.22
CA THR A 37 1.75 4.64 0.99
C THR A 37 3.08 5.33 1.25
N GLY A 38 3.36 5.73 2.49
CA GLY A 38 4.63 6.30 2.94
C GLY A 38 5.29 5.49 4.06
N ALA A 39 4.88 4.23 4.25
CA ALA A 39 5.38 3.41 5.35
C ALA A 39 6.83 2.89 5.12
N VAL A 40 7.28 2.86 3.87
CA VAL A 40 8.66 2.55 3.45
C VAL A 40 9.07 3.50 2.33
N ASP A 41 10.35 3.54 1.96
CA ASP A 41 10.84 4.38 0.87
C ASP A 41 10.53 3.71 -0.48
N PHE A 42 9.26 3.70 -0.86
CA PHE A 42 8.83 3.16 -2.15
C PHE A 42 9.43 3.97 -3.29
N ALA A 43 9.88 3.28 -4.35
CA ALA A 43 10.33 3.98 -5.56
C ALA A 43 9.16 4.68 -6.25
N GLU A 44 7.98 4.06 -6.24
CA GLU A 44 6.76 4.63 -6.77
C GLU A 44 5.54 4.03 -6.05
N VAL A 45 4.55 4.86 -5.75
CA VAL A 45 3.29 4.39 -5.14
C VAL A 45 2.12 4.92 -5.91
N ASP A 46 1.31 4.00 -6.42
CA ASP A 46 0.09 4.30 -7.13
C ASP A 46 -1.13 4.06 -6.23
N ARG A 47 -2.11 4.97 -6.32
CA ARG A 47 -3.34 4.92 -5.55
C ARG A 47 -4.50 4.90 -6.53
N LEU A 48 -5.07 3.72 -6.66
CA LEU A 48 -6.14 3.44 -7.59
C LEU A 48 -7.45 3.35 -6.82
N ALA A 49 -8.52 3.95 -7.35
CA ALA A 49 -9.84 3.81 -6.73
C ALA A 49 -10.43 2.43 -7.00
N GLU A 50 -10.10 1.82 -8.14
CA GLU A 50 -10.69 0.58 -8.64
C GLU A 50 -9.67 -0.27 -9.39
N TRP A 51 -9.92 -1.58 -9.46
CA TRP A 51 -9.06 -2.52 -10.20
C TRP A 51 -8.96 -2.19 -11.69
N SER A 52 -9.96 -1.55 -12.28
CA SER A 52 -9.92 -1.17 -13.70
C SER A 52 -8.83 -0.13 -13.98
N ASP A 53 -8.48 0.68 -12.98
CA ASP A 53 -7.47 1.74 -13.10
C ASP A 53 -6.05 1.16 -13.24
N ILE A 54 -5.79 -0.04 -12.65
CA ILE A 54 -4.50 -0.74 -12.82
C ILE A 54 -4.29 -1.26 -14.25
N SER A 55 -5.37 -1.50 -15.00
CA SER A 55 -5.28 -2.10 -16.33
C SER A 55 -4.69 -1.16 -17.39
N GLY A 56 -4.72 0.15 -17.13
CA GLY A 56 -4.07 1.17 -17.95
C GLY A 56 -2.63 1.48 -17.53
N ALA A 57 -2.20 0.99 -16.36
CA ALA A 57 -0.86 1.25 -15.87
C ALA A 57 0.17 0.49 -16.72
N THR A 58 1.08 1.24 -17.34
CA THR A 58 2.24 0.69 -18.06
C THR A 58 3.38 0.30 -17.10
N LEU A 59 3.15 0.49 -15.80
CA LEU A 59 4.12 0.29 -14.73
C LEU A 59 4.12 -1.17 -14.26
N LYS A 60 5.31 -1.69 -13.99
CA LYS A 60 5.46 -2.99 -13.33
C LYS A 60 5.45 -2.75 -11.82
N TYR A 61 4.34 -3.12 -11.18
CA TYR A 61 4.24 -3.12 -9.73
C TYR A 61 4.90 -4.37 -9.15
N ASP A 62 5.80 -4.20 -8.18
CA ASP A 62 6.35 -5.29 -7.36
C ASP A 62 5.32 -5.80 -6.35
N ALA A 63 4.46 -4.90 -5.86
CA ALA A 63 3.40 -5.22 -4.91
C ALA A 63 2.08 -4.56 -5.32
N VAL A 64 1.01 -5.32 -5.40
CA VAL A 64 -0.35 -4.81 -5.61
C VAL A 64 -1.20 -5.24 -4.43
N HIS A 65 -1.77 -4.28 -3.72
CA HIS A 65 -2.66 -4.51 -2.60
C HIS A 65 -4.03 -3.91 -2.89
N ALA A 66 -5.03 -4.78 -3.06
CA ALA A 66 -6.41 -4.37 -3.15
C ALA A 66 -7.10 -4.56 -1.80
N PHE A 67 -7.76 -3.50 -1.33
CA PHE A 67 -8.55 -3.48 -0.11
C PHE A 67 -10.03 -3.72 -0.38
#